data_AF-A0A1E9J349-F1
#
_entry.id   AF-A0A1E9J349-F1
#
_cell.length_a   1.000
_cell.length_b   1.000
_cell.length_c   1.000
_cell.angle_alpha   90.00
_cell.angle_beta   90.00
_cell.angle_gamma   90.00
#
_symmetry.space_group_name_H-M   'P 1'
#
loop_
_entity.id
_entity.type
_entity.pdbx_description
1 polymer ?
#
loop_
_entity_poly.entity_id
_entity_poly.type
_entity_poly.pdbx_seq_one_letter_code
_entity_poly.pdbx_strand_id
1 'polypeptide(L)'
;MIILREILRKGEIKVQNCLLKKEIQNLSENLKKRQELDRELKESLNSFFNLIDEKAKNKEIALSPSEWNTLGSLAYASTESTENLTQFTNFLLEKF
;
A
#
# COMPACT_ATOMS: atom_id res chain seq x y z
N MET A 1 22.19 37.73 -33.40
CA MET A 1 22.45 36.40 -32.80
C MET A 1 21.87 36.21 -31.38
N ILE A 2 21.66 37.29 -30.60
CA ILE A 2 21.15 37.22 -29.20
C ILE A 2 19.66 36.84 -29.14
N ILE A 3 18.82 37.46 -29.97
CA ILE A 3 17.36 37.25 -29.98
C ILE A 3 16.98 35.78 -30.31
N LEU A 4 17.71 35.15 -31.24
CA LEU A 4 17.46 33.76 -31.64
C LEU A 4 17.74 32.77 -30.48
N ARG A 5 18.75 33.04 -29.65
CA ARG A 5 19.09 32.24 -28.48
C ARG A 5 18.04 32.34 -27.37
N GLU A 6 17.45 33.52 -27.15
CA GLU A 6 16.36 33.69 -26.18
C GLU A 6 15.09 32.97 -26.58
N ILE A 7 14.75 32.95 -27.86
CA ILE A 7 13.57 32.23 -28.38
C ILE A 7 13.77 30.71 -28.19
N LEU A 8 14.94 30.18 -28.53
CA LEU A 8 15.27 28.76 -28.32
C LEU A 8 15.20 28.38 -26.83
N ARG A 9 15.80 29.18 -25.94
CA ARG A 9 15.77 28.95 -24.48
C ARG A 9 14.36 28.98 -23.90
N LYS A 10 13.51 29.93 -24.33
CA LYS A 10 12.09 29.97 -23.93
C LYS A 10 11.31 28.76 -24.42
N GLY A 11 11.61 28.28 -25.64
CA GLY A 11 11.04 27.05 -26.20
C GLY A 11 11.42 25.82 -25.36
N GLU A 12 12.71 25.66 -25.03
CA GLU A 12 13.21 24.56 -24.20
C GLU A 12 12.58 24.55 -22.81
N ILE A 13 12.49 25.72 -22.15
CA ILE A 13 11.83 25.85 -20.83
C ILE A 13 10.35 25.46 -20.90
N LYS A 14 9.65 25.84 -21.98
CA LYS A 14 8.23 25.49 -22.18
C LYS A 14 8.05 23.98 -22.37
N VAL A 15 8.94 23.32 -23.12
CA VAL A 15 8.92 21.86 -23.31
C VAL A 15 9.23 21.14 -22.00
N GLN A 16 10.25 21.56 -21.26
CA GLN A 16 10.59 20.99 -19.94
C GLN A 16 9.42 21.12 -18.95
N ASN A 17 8.77 22.29 -18.90
CA ASN A 17 7.57 22.48 -18.07
C ASN A 17 6.39 21.59 -18.48
N CYS A 18 6.25 21.29 -19.78
CA CYS A 18 5.22 20.39 -20.26
C CYS A 18 5.50 18.93 -19.84
N LEU A 19 6.75 18.49 -19.95
CA LEU A 19 7.18 17.16 -19.50
C LEU A 19 7.02 17.00 -17.98
N LEU A 20 7.41 18.01 -17.19
CA LEU A 20 7.23 18.02 -15.74
C LEU A 20 5.75 17.92 -15.33
N LYS A 21 4.86 18.65 -16.02
CA LYS A 21 3.42 18.56 -15.77
C LYS A 21 2.89 17.15 -16.04
N LYS A 22 3.36 16.49 -17.09
CA LYS A 22 2.98 15.11 -17.42
C LYS A 22 3.45 14.10 -16.37
N GLU A 23 4.69 14.24 -15.90
CA GLU A 23 5.23 13.41 -14.80
C GLU A 23 4.44 13.61 -13.50
N ILE A 24 4.11 14.85 -13.13
CA ILE A 24 3.29 15.15 -11.94
C ILE A 24 1.90 14.52 -12.06
N GLN A 25 1.28 14.57 -13.25
CA GLN A 25 0.00 13.91 -13.49
C GLN A 25 0.09 12.40 -13.33
N ASN A 26 1.12 11.77 -13.91
CA ASN A 26 1.36 10.33 -13.77
C ASN A 26 1.57 9.92 -12.30
N LEU A 27 2.36 10.70 -11.55
CA LEU A 27 2.54 10.50 -10.11
C LEU A 27 1.21 10.61 -9.36
N SER A 28 0.37 11.59 -9.68
CA SER A 28 -0.94 11.75 -9.06
C SER A 28 -1.87 10.55 -9.33
N GLU A 29 -1.88 10.04 -10.56
CA GLU A 29 -2.67 8.85 -10.91
C GLU A 29 -2.16 7.60 -10.20
N ASN A 30 -0.85 7.41 -10.13
CA ASN A 30 -0.26 6.28 -9.41
C ASN A 30 -0.53 6.35 -7.90
N LEU A 31 -0.50 7.55 -7.30
CA LEU A 31 -0.89 7.74 -5.91
C LEU A 31 -2.35 7.37 -5.66
N LYS A 32 -3.27 7.75 -6.55
CA LYS A 32 -4.69 7.37 -6.44
C LYS A 32 -4.87 5.85 -6.51
N LYS A 33 -4.22 5.18 -7.46
CA LYS A 33 -4.27 3.71 -7.58
C LYS A 33 -3.76 3.02 -6.32
N ARG A 34 -2.66 3.53 -5.74
CA ARG A 34 -2.11 3.00 -4.49
C ARG A 34 -3.09 3.16 -3.33
N GLN A 35 -3.73 4.32 -3.20
CA GLN A 35 -4.74 4.57 -2.16
C GLN A 35 -5.96 3.65 -2.30
N GLU A 36 -6.39 3.34 -3.52
CA GLU A 36 -7.48 2.40 -3.78
C GLU A 36 -7.10 0.98 -3.37
N LEU A 37 -5.91 0.50 -3.76
CA LEU A 37 -5.38 -0.80 -3.33
C LEU A 37 -5.23 -0.89 -1.80
N ASP A 38 -4.73 0.17 -1.15
CA ASP A 38 -4.61 0.22 0.31
C ASP A 38 -5.99 0.13 0.98
N ARG A 39 -7.04 0.72 0.37
CA ARG A 39 -8.42 0.62 0.86
C ARG A 39 -8.95 -0.80 0.73
N GLU A 40 -8.80 -1.42 -0.45
CA GLU A 40 -9.23 -2.80 -0.70
C GLU A 40 -8.53 -3.79 0.24
N LEU A 41 -7.22 -3.62 0.46
CA LEU A 41 -6.46 -4.43 1.40
C LEU A 41 -7.00 -4.28 2.83
N LYS A 42 -7.30 -3.06 3.26
CA LYS A 42 -7.86 -2.80 4.60
C LYS A 42 -9.25 -3.42 4.77
N GLU A 43 -10.11 -3.34 3.76
CA GLU A 43 -11.42 -3.99 3.78
C GLU A 43 -11.31 -5.52 3.82
N SER A 44 -10.38 -6.09 3.05
CA SER A 44 -10.08 -7.53 3.05
C SER A 44 -9.55 -8.00 4.42
N LEU A 45 -8.63 -7.26 5.04
CA LEU A 45 -8.11 -7.58 6.36
C LEU A 45 -9.19 -7.50 7.44
N ASN A 46 -10.04 -6.46 7.42
CA ASN A 46 -11.17 -6.36 8.35
C ASN A 46 -12.12 -7.56 8.21
N SER A 47 -12.45 -7.94 6.97
CA SER A 47 -13.32 -9.09 6.71
C SER A 47 -12.69 -10.39 7.21
N PHE A 48 -11.38 -10.56 7.02
CA PHE A 48 -10.63 -11.69 7.55
C PHE A 48 -10.67 -11.73 9.09
N PHE A 49 -10.37 -10.63 9.78
CA PHE A 49 -10.39 -10.60 11.25
C PHE A 49 -11.77 -10.87 11.83
N ASN A 50 -12.84 -10.36 11.20
CA ASN A 50 -14.21 -10.70 11.62
C ASN A 50 -14.48 -12.21 11.50
N LEU A 51 -14.03 -12.84 10.42
CA LEU A 51 -14.18 -14.29 10.23
C LEU A 51 -13.37 -15.09 11.24
N ILE A 52 -12.16 -14.64 11.56
CA ILE A 52 -11.32 -15.24 12.60
C ILE A 52 -11.98 -15.12 13.98
N ASP A 53 -12.55 -13.96 14.31
CA ASP A 53 -13.25 -13.73 15.58
C ASP A 53 -14.47 -14.66 15.73
N GLU A 54 -15.31 -14.78 14.70
CA GLU A 54 -16.46 -15.69 14.71
C GLU A 54 -16.04 -17.16 14.86
N LYS A 55 -15.03 -17.59 14.10
CA LYS A 55 -14.50 -18.96 14.21
C LYS A 55 -13.82 -19.24 15.55
N ALA A 56 -13.17 -18.23 16.16
CA ALA A 56 -12.58 -18.35 17.48
C ALA A 56 -13.67 -18.51 18.57
N LYS A 57 -14.78 -17.78 18.49
CA LYS A 57 -15.94 -17.95 19.39
C LYS A 57 -16.54 -19.35 19.31
N ASN A 58 -16.60 -19.91 18.11
CA ASN A 58 -17.08 -21.28 17.86
C ASN A 58 -16.03 -22.36 18.19
N LYS A 59 -14.84 -21.98 18.68
CA LYS A 59 -13.71 -22.87 18.96
C LYS A 59 -13.24 -23.69 17.75
N GLU A 60 -13.48 -23.17 16.54
CA GLU A 60 -13.03 -23.78 15.28
C GLU A 60 -11.56 -23.44 14.98
N ILE A 61 -11.01 -22.44 15.67
CA ILE A 61 -9.59 -22.05 15.62
C ILE A 61 -8.96 -22.33 16.97
N ALA A 62 -7.88 -23.12 16.96
CA ALA A 62 -7.11 -23.46 18.15
C ALA A 62 -5.74 -22.77 18.10
N LEU A 63 -5.73 -21.46 18.36
CA LEU A 63 -4.49 -20.71 18.62
C LEU A 63 -4.24 -20.59 20.12
N SER A 64 -3.00 -20.78 20.53
CA SER A 64 -2.54 -20.50 21.89
C SER A 64 -2.60 -18.99 22.20
N PRO A 65 -2.68 -18.58 23.48
CA PRO A 65 -2.66 -17.16 23.84
C PRO A 65 -1.44 -16.40 23.29
N SER A 66 -0.27 -17.05 23.22
CA SER A 66 0.93 -16.47 22.60
C SER A 66 0.75 -16.24 21.10
N GLU A 67 0.14 -17.19 20.39
CA GLU A 67 -0.09 -17.06 18.95
C GLU A 67 -1.11 -15.98 18.63
N TRP A 68 -2.13 -15.79 19.47
CA TRP A 68 -3.04 -14.64 19.36
C TRP A 68 -2.33 -13.30 19.51
N ASN A 69 -1.42 -13.19 20.48
CA ASN A 69 -0.61 -11.99 20.66
C ASN A 69 0.33 -11.73 19.47
N THR A 70 0.92 -12.80 18.92
CA THR A 70 1.75 -12.72 17.71
C THR A 70 0.91 -12.28 16.50
N LEU A 71 -0.28 -12.85 16.32
CA LEU A 71 -1.21 -12.48 15.25
C LEU A 71 -1.55 -10.98 15.33
N GLY A 72 -1.92 -10.48 16.52
CA GLY A 72 -2.24 -9.08 16.72
C GLY A 72 -1.05 -8.14 16.46
N SER A 73 0.14 -8.52 16.93
CA SER A 73 1.37 -7.74 16.70
C SER A 73 1.74 -7.67 15.21
N LEU A 74 1.71 -8.81 14.51
CA LEU A 74 2.00 -8.88 13.09
C LEU A 74 0.94 -8.15 12.25
N ALA A 75 -0.33 -8.25 12.62
CA ALA A 75 -1.42 -7.52 11.98
C ALA A 75 -1.20 -6.00 12.05
N TYR A 76 -0.84 -5.48 13.22
CA TYR A 76 -0.54 -4.06 13.40
C TYR A 76 0.66 -3.63 12.55
N ALA A 77 1.77 -4.36 12.64
CA ALA A 77 3.00 -4.07 11.91
C ALA A 77 2.86 -4.19 10.39
N SER A 78 1.93 -5.03 9.90
CA SER A 78 1.71 -5.29 8.46
C SER A 78 1.37 -4.02 7.66
N THR A 79 0.85 -2.99 8.33
CA THR A 79 0.49 -1.71 7.70
C THR A 79 1.67 -0.77 7.48
N GLU A 80 2.83 -1.07 8.08
CA GLU A 80 4.00 -0.19 8.06
C GLU A 80 4.96 -0.49 6.89
N SER A 81 5.03 -1.75 6.43
CA SER A 81 5.92 -2.14 5.35
C SER A 81 5.48 -3.44 4.65
N THR A 82 5.91 -3.60 3.38
CA THR A 82 5.70 -4.83 2.61
C THR A 82 6.35 -6.05 3.28
N GLU A 83 7.49 -5.85 3.94
CA GLU A 83 8.19 -6.92 4.66
C GLU A 83 7.38 -7.40 5.87
N ASN A 84 6.80 -6.48 6.63
CA ASN A 84 5.91 -6.81 7.74
C ASN A 84 4.62 -7.50 7.24
N LEU A 85 4.07 -7.04 6.11
CA LEU A 85 2.92 -7.71 5.48
C LEU A 85 3.25 -9.14 5.03
N THR A 86 4.48 -9.37 4.56
CA THR A 86 4.97 -10.69 4.18
C THR A 86 5.11 -11.61 5.40
N GLN A 87 5.68 -11.10 6.50
CA GLN A 87 5.76 -11.86 7.75
C GLN A 87 4.38 -12.20 8.32
N PHE A 88 3.45 -11.24 8.29
CA PHE A 88 2.07 -11.45 8.70
C PHE A 88 1.39 -12.53 7.86
N THR A 89 1.45 -12.44 6.52
CA THR A 89 0.84 -13.42 5.63
C THR A 89 1.46 -14.81 5.75
N ASN A 90 2.78 -14.91 5.94
CA ASN A 90 3.45 -16.18 6.20
C ASN A 90 2.97 -16.82 7.50
N PHE A 91 2.81 -16.03 8.57
CA PHE A 91 2.24 -16.54 9.83
C PHE A 91 0.81 -17.06 9.62
N LEU A 92 -0.02 -16.35 8.86
CA LEU A 92 -1.38 -16.83 8.56
C LEU A 92 -1.36 -18.18 7.83
N LEU A 93 -0.50 -18.34 6.81
CA LEU A 93 -0.36 -19.59 6.05
C LEU A 93 0.15 -20.77 6.89
N GLU A 94 0.91 -20.51 7.96
CA GLU A 94 1.38 -21.57 8.86
C GLU A 94 0.26 -22.05 9.81
N LYS A 95 -0.66 -21.16 10.18
CA LYS A 95 -1.61 -21.38 11.27
C LYS A 95 -3.04 -21.73 10.84
N PHE A 96 -3.41 -21.44 9.59
CA PHE A 96 -4.76 -21.62 9.05
C PHE A 96 -4.74 -22.45 7.76
#